data_AF-A0A955ZDQ8-F1
#
_entry.id   AF-A0A955ZDQ8-F1
#
_cell.length_a   1.000
_cell.length_b   1.000
_cell.length_c   1.000
_cell.angle_alpha   90.00
_cell.angle_beta   90.00
_cell.angle_gamma   90.00
#
_symmetry.space_group_name_H-M   'P 1'
#
loop_
_entity.id
_entity.type
_entity.pdbx_description
1 polymer ?
#
loop_
_entity_poly.entity_id
_entity_poly.type
_entity_poly.pdbx_seq_one_letter_code
_entity_poly.pdbx_strand_id
1 'polypeptide(L)'
;MSAEAEQVLFAGRPALLPGLGTLLLVIFTLGLALPVLWFRRQSKSYKITTQRVVIETGLLSKSMEQIDLYRITDYVVERPFSQRILGTGNLILETMDKTTPEVHLDALSTNVVALYERLRAATETEKLRRGVRVVDYE
;
A
#
# COMPACT_ATOMS: atom_id res chain seq x y z
N MET A 1 37.00 -66.62 0.44
CA MET A 1 35.85 -65.82 -0.05
C MET A 1 36.16 -64.37 0.27
N SER A 2 36.82 -63.67 -0.66
CA SER A 2 37.16 -62.26 -0.48
C SER A 2 35.90 -61.44 -0.74
N ALA A 3 35.39 -60.75 0.28
CA ALA A 3 34.31 -59.79 0.11
C ALA A 3 34.85 -58.61 -0.71
N GLU A 4 34.38 -58.45 -1.95
CA GLU A 4 34.68 -57.26 -2.75
C GLU A 4 34.25 -56.01 -1.98
N ALA A 5 35.19 -55.08 -1.79
CA ALA A 5 34.94 -53.82 -1.12
C ALA A 5 33.93 -53.00 -1.94
N GLU A 6 32.78 -52.70 -1.33
CA GLU A 6 31.70 -51.95 -1.96
C GLU A 6 32.19 -50.56 -2.39
N GLN A 7 32.16 -50.30 -3.70
CA GLN A 7 32.66 -49.06 -4.29
C GLN A 7 31.48 -48.10 -4.51
N VAL A 8 31.46 -46.99 -3.77
CA VAL A 8 30.44 -45.96 -3.92
C VAL A 8 30.66 -45.23 -5.24
N LEU A 9 29.82 -45.53 -6.24
CA LEU A 9 29.92 -44.99 -7.60
C LEU A 9 29.48 -43.52 -7.71
N PHE A 10 28.59 -43.06 -6.82
CA PHE A 10 28.18 -41.66 -6.76
C PHE A 10 27.54 -41.33 -5.40
N ALA A 11 28.00 -40.24 -4.78
CA ALA A 11 27.39 -39.66 -3.59
C ALA A 11 27.25 -38.14 -3.78
N GLY A 12 26.02 -37.68 -3.97
CA GLY A 12 25.74 -36.26 -4.22
C GLY A 12 24.26 -35.94 -4.19
N ARG A 13 23.94 -34.64 -4.13
CA ARG A 13 22.56 -34.13 -4.26
C ARG A 13 22.22 -33.92 -5.73
N PRO A 14 21.01 -34.28 -6.20
CA PRO A 14 20.62 -34.04 -7.58
C PRO A 14 20.64 -32.54 -7.91
N ALA A 15 20.87 -32.22 -9.19
CA ALA A 15 20.92 -30.83 -9.65
C ALA A 15 19.62 -30.09 -9.30
N LEU A 16 19.73 -28.88 -8.75
CA LEU A 16 18.60 -28.01 -8.40
C LEU A 16 17.73 -27.65 -9.62
N LEU A 17 18.32 -27.72 -10.82
CA LEU A 17 17.67 -27.52 -12.11
C LEU A 17 17.98 -28.75 -12.98
N PRO A 18 17.27 -29.87 -12.77
CA PRO A 18 17.57 -31.13 -13.45
C PRO A 18 17.24 -31.10 -14.95
N GLY A 19 16.51 -30.09 -15.42
CA GLY A 19 16.19 -29.93 -16.83
C GLY A 19 15.45 -28.64 -17.16
N LEU A 20 15.36 -28.36 -18.46
CA LEU A 20 14.72 -27.17 -19.06
C LEU A 20 13.28 -26.95 -18.58
N GLY A 21 12.53 -28.01 -18.26
CA GLY A 21 11.18 -27.91 -17.73
C GLY A 21 11.09 -27.13 -16.41
N THR A 22 12.11 -27.28 -15.54
CA THR A 22 12.18 -26.55 -14.27
C THR A 22 12.43 -25.06 -14.52
N LEU A 23 13.28 -24.72 -15.50
CA LEU A 23 13.51 -23.34 -15.92
C LEU A 23 12.25 -22.71 -16.50
N LEU A 24 11.50 -23.43 -17.34
CA LEU A 24 10.23 -22.95 -17.87
C LEU A 24 9.22 -22.69 -16.76
N LEU A 25 9.09 -23.58 -15.77
CA LEU A 25 8.21 -23.36 -14.61
C LEU A 25 8.64 -22.15 -13.78
N VAL A 26 9.96 -21.97 -13.56
CA VAL A 26 10.49 -20.80 -12.83
C VAL A 26 10.22 -19.50 -13.61
N ILE A 27 10.44 -19.48 -14.92
CA ILE A 27 10.15 -18.33 -15.78
C ILE A 27 8.65 -18.05 -15.81
N PHE A 28 7.82 -19.07 -15.85
CA PHE A 28 6.36 -18.90 -15.89
C PHE A 28 5.82 -18.38 -14.55
N THR A 29 6.33 -18.89 -13.44
CA THR A 29 5.95 -18.45 -12.09
C THR A 29 6.42 -17.01 -11.81
N LEU A 30 7.68 -16.68 -12.12
CA LEU A 30 8.19 -15.29 -12.04
C LEU A 30 7.47 -14.37 -13.04
N GLY A 31 7.22 -14.86 -14.26
CA GLY A 31 6.58 -14.12 -15.35
C GLY A 31 5.11 -13.79 -15.08
N LEU A 32 4.39 -14.62 -14.33
CA LEU A 32 3.04 -14.33 -13.84
C LEU A 32 3.03 -13.46 -12.58
N ALA A 33 4.03 -13.60 -11.70
CA ALA A 33 4.09 -12.82 -10.46
C ALA A 33 4.25 -11.31 -10.73
N LEU A 34 5.09 -10.92 -11.70
CA LEU A 34 5.33 -9.52 -12.05
C LEU A 34 4.06 -8.76 -12.50
N PRO A 35 3.27 -9.24 -13.48
CA PRO A 35 2.07 -8.56 -13.92
C PRO A 35 1.01 -8.52 -12.80
N VAL A 36 0.88 -9.55 -11.96
CA VAL A 36 -0.05 -9.51 -10.80
C VAL A 36 0.35 -8.41 -9.82
N LEU A 37 1.64 -8.27 -9.50
CA LEU A 37 2.14 -7.21 -8.62
C LEU A 37 1.96 -5.82 -9.24
N TRP A 38 2.19 -5.70 -10.54
CA TRP A 38 1.97 -4.45 -11.28
C TRP A 38 0.49 -4.07 -11.32
N PHE A 39 -0.40 -5.03 -11.59
CA PHE A 39 -1.85 -4.85 -11.57
C PHE A 39 -2.35 -4.44 -10.17
N ARG A 40 -1.80 -5.02 -9.10
CA ARG A 40 -2.14 -4.62 -7.73
C ARG A 40 -1.74 -3.18 -7.42
N ARG A 41 -0.57 -2.71 -7.90
CA ARG A 41 -0.15 -1.32 -7.73
C ARG A 41 -1.06 -0.33 -8.47
N GLN A 42 -1.48 -0.66 -9.68
CA GLN A 42 -2.28 0.25 -10.51
C GLN A 42 -3.72 0.46 -9.97
N SER A 43 -4.16 -0.36 -9.02
CA SER A 43 -5.55 -0.38 -8.53
C SER A 43 -5.90 0.77 -7.57
N LYS A 44 -4.93 1.48 -6.97
CA LYS A 44 -5.22 2.58 -6.04
C LYS A 44 -4.42 3.82 -6.39
N SER A 45 -5.10 4.97 -6.45
CA SER A 45 -4.48 6.28 -6.65
C SER A 45 -5.05 7.30 -5.67
N TYR A 46 -4.17 8.10 -5.08
CA TYR A 46 -4.50 9.11 -4.09
C TYR A 46 -4.15 10.50 -4.62
N LYS A 47 -5.11 11.41 -4.59
CA LYS A 47 -4.92 12.80 -4.98
C LYS A 47 -5.40 13.73 -3.88
N ILE A 48 -4.44 14.31 -3.17
CA ILE A 48 -4.68 15.24 -2.08
C ILE A 48 -4.53 16.66 -2.63
N THR A 49 -5.56 17.48 -2.46
CA THR A 49 -5.55 18.90 -2.84
C THR A 49 -5.82 19.76 -1.62
N THR A 50 -5.73 21.08 -1.77
CA THR A 50 -6.02 22.03 -0.69
C THR A 50 -7.48 22.11 -0.29
N GLN A 51 -8.39 21.48 -1.04
CA GLN A 51 -9.85 21.56 -0.81
C GLN A 51 -10.49 20.20 -0.58
N ARG A 52 -9.93 19.15 -1.19
CA ARG A 52 -10.48 17.79 -1.17
C ARG A 52 -9.39 16.73 -1.29
N VAL A 53 -9.67 15.57 -0.72
CA VAL A 53 -8.98 14.31 -0.96
C VAL A 53 -9.81 13.49 -1.95
N VAL A 54 -9.17 13.01 -3.00
CA VAL A 54 -9.77 12.15 -4.03
C VAL A 54 -9.07 10.81 -3.99
N ILE A 55 -9.85 9.75 -3.90
CA ILE A 55 -9.38 8.37 -3.84
C ILE A 55 -10.00 7.62 -5.02
N GLU A 56 -9.14 7.14 -5.90
CA GLU A 56 -9.55 6.29 -7.02
C GLU A 56 -9.13 4.86 -6.70
N THR A 57 -10.11 3.95 -6.66
CA THR A 57 -9.88 2.53 -6.40
C THR A 57 -10.51 1.68 -7.49
N GLY A 58 -9.76 0.71 -8.01
CA GLY A 58 -10.23 -0.29 -8.94
C GLY A 58 -9.44 -0.35 -10.24
N LEU A 59 -9.69 -1.43 -10.98
CA LEU A 59 -8.83 -1.89 -12.07
C LEU A 59 -9.61 -2.10 -13.37
N LEU A 60 -10.73 -2.82 -13.30
CA LEU A 60 -11.71 -2.96 -14.38
C LEU A 60 -12.90 -2.01 -14.17
N SER A 61 -13.42 -1.95 -12.95
CA SER A 61 -14.38 -0.95 -12.51
C SER A 61 -13.64 0.02 -11.60
N LYS A 62 -13.64 1.30 -11.97
CA LYS A 62 -13.03 2.37 -11.17
C LYS A 62 -14.11 3.03 -10.33
N SER A 63 -13.94 3.01 -9.02
CA SER A 63 -14.69 3.84 -8.08
C SER A 63 -13.87 5.07 -7.73
N MET A 64 -14.51 6.23 -7.72
CA MET A 64 -13.90 7.50 -7.32
C MET A 64 -14.66 8.03 -6.12
N GLU A 65 -13.95 8.24 -5.02
CA GLU A 65 -14.47 8.82 -3.80
C GLU A 65 -13.82 10.18 -3.56
N GLN A 66 -14.61 11.18 -3.22
CA GLN A 66 -14.14 12.53 -2.95
C GLN A 66 -14.64 13.00 -1.59
N ILE A 67 -13.70 13.49 -0.79
CA ILE A 67 -13.96 13.96 0.57
C ILE A 67 -13.38 15.35 0.72
N ASP A 68 -14.23 16.32 1.06
CA ASP A 68 -13.81 17.70 1.24
C ASP A 68 -13.03 17.85 2.55
N LEU A 69 -11.94 18.62 2.53
CA LEU A 69 -11.02 18.78 3.67
C LEU A 69 -11.72 19.31 4.93
N TYR A 70 -12.70 20.20 4.76
CA TYR A 70 -13.42 20.79 5.89
C TYR A 70 -14.25 19.77 6.70
N ARG A 71 -14.54 18.59 6.13
CA ARG A 71 -15.27 17.49 6.80
C ARG A 71 -14.38 16.59 7.65
N ILE A 72 -13.06 16.76 7.54
CA ILE A 72 -12.10 15.97 8.31
C ILE A 72 -12.06 16.50 9.74
N THR A 73 -12.26 15.59 10.69
CA THR A 73 -12.29 15.87 12.13
C THR A 73 -10.92 15.60 12.73
N ASP A 74 -10.39 14.41 12.51
CA ASP A 74 -9.15 13.94 13.11
C ASP A 74 -8.27 13.17 12.11
N TYR A 75 -7.01 12.96 12.50
CA TYR A 75 -5.96 12.36 11.69
C TYR A 75 -5.12 11.40 12.54
N VAL A 76 -4.99 10.16 12.06
CA VAL A 76 -4.12 9.16 12.69
C VAL A 76 -2.97 8.82 11.74
N VAL A 77 -1.74 8.96 12.21
CA VAL A 77 -0.53 8.62 11.45
C VAL A 77 0.01 7.28 11.93
N GLU A 78 -0.02 6.27 11.06
CA GLU A 78 0.52 4.96 11.36
C GLU A 78 1.78 4.67 10.54
N ARG A 79 2.82 4.16 11.22
CA ARG A 79 4.09 3.80 10.59
C ARG A 79 4.65 2.51 11.20
N PRO A 80 4.13 1.34 10.77
CA PRO A 80 4.66 0.07 11.22
C PRO A 80 6.13 -0.10 10.81
N PHE A 81 6.87 -0.93 11.55
CA PHE A 81 8.32 -1.11 11.39
C PHE A 81 8.73 -1.44 9.94
N SER A 82 7.98 -2.30 9.26
CA SER A 82 8.22 -2.65 7.86
C SER A 82 8.10 -1.45 6.92
N GLN A 83 7.09 -0.61 7.09
CA GLN A 83 6.90 0.60 6.28
C GLN A 83 7.96 1.66 6.58
N ARG A 84 8.43 1.77 7.85
CA ARG A 84 9.55 2.65 8.20
C ARG A 84 10.83 2.30 7.44
N ILE A 85 11.13 1.01 7.27
CA ILE A 85 12.28 0.54 6.47
C ILE A 85 12.08 0.87 4.99
N LEU A 86 10.85 0.70 4.49
CA LEU A 86 10.50 0.98 3.09
C LEU A 86 10.28 2.47 2.80
N GLY A 87 10.51 3.38 3.76
CA GLY A 87 10.29 4.82 3.59
C GLY A 87 8.84 5.21 3.30
N THR A 88 7.89 4.38 3.72
CA THR A 88 6.46 4.51 3.45
C THR A 88 5.70 4.74 4.76
N GLY A 89 4.47 5.26 4.73
CA GLY A 89 3.57 5.26 5.88
C GLY A 89 2.09 5.28 5.50
N ASN A 90 1.22 5.19 6.51
CA ASN A 90 -0.22 5.26 6.37
C ASN A 90 -0.78 6.52 7.06
N LEU A 91 -1.81 7.10 6.47
CA LEU A 91 -2.55 8.23 7.04
C LEU A 91 -4.05 7.89 7.03
N ILE A 92 -4.65 7.85 8.22
CA ILE A 92 -6.08 7.61 8.40
C ILE A 92 -6.73 8.95 8.70
N LEU A 93 -7.79 9.29 7.98
CA LEU A 93 -8.57 10.50 8.17
C LEU A 93 -9.93 10.12 8.71
N GLU A 94 -10.32 10.72 9.83
CA GLU A 94 -11.67 10.60 10.38
C GLU A 94 -12.53 11.75 9.85
N THR A 95 -13.74 11.42 9.39
CA THR A 95 -14.65 12.38 8.77
C THR A 95 -15.98 12.43 9.50
N MET A 96 -16.62 13.60 9.47
CA MET A 96 -18.00 13.76 9.96
C MET A 96 -19.06 13.21 8.99
N ASP A 97 -18.66 12.63 7.85
CA ASP A 97 -19.59 12.07 6.89
C ASP A 97 -20.19 10.76 7.42
N LYS A 98 -21.50 10.60 7.26
CA LYS A 98 -22.22 9.39 7.69
C LYS A 98 -21.94 8.20 6.78
N THR A 99 -21.55 8.46 5.53
CA THR A 99 -21.35 7.42 4.51
C THR A 99 -19.94 6.84 4.59
N THR A 100 -18.96 7.69 4.88
CA THR A 100 -17.53 7.33 4.92
C THR A 100 -16.90 7.93 6.18
N PRO A 101 -17.06 7.27 7.34
CA PRO A 101 -16.55 7.80 8.61
C PRO A 101 -15.03 7.80 8.68
N GLU A 102 -14.37 6.84 8.00
CA GLU A 102 -12.92 6.70 8.00
C GLU A 102 -12.37 6.54 6.59
N VAL A 103 -11.20 7.15 6.36
CA VAL A 103 -10.54 7.19 5.06
C VAL A 103 -9.10 6.78 5.20
N HIS A 104 -8.73 5.68 4.54
CA HIS A 104 -7.43 5.06 4.71
C HIS A 104 -6.52 5.34 3.51
N LEU A 105 -5.47 6.14 3.73
CA LEU A 105 -4.43 6.44 2.75
C LEU A 105 -3.21 5.56 3.06
N ASP A 106 -3.17 4.40 2.41
CA ASP A 106 -2.15 3.38 2.66
C ASP A 106 -0.90 3.59 1.81
N ALA A 107 0.23 3.14 2.34
CA ALA A 107 1.47 2.96 1.59
C ALA A 107 1.93 4.24 0.85
N LEU A 108 1.77 5.40 1.50
CA LEU A 108 2.22 6.69 0.98
C LEU A 108 3.76 6.73 0.98
N SER A 109 4.36 6.85 -0.20
CA SER A 109 5.82 6.89 -0.41
C SER A 109 6.50 8.19 0.03
N THR A 110 5.80 9.04 0.78
CA THR A 110 6.27 10.35 1.24
C THR A 110 6.42 10.38 2.75
N ASN A 111 7.02 11.46 3.26
CA ASN A 111 7.03 11.72 4.69
C ASN A 111 5.60 12.06 5.17
N VAL A 112 4.84 11.03 5.56
CA VAL A 112 3.47 11.13 6.09
C VAL A 112 3.29 12.17 7.21
N VAL A 113 4.27 12.37 8.09
CA VAL A 113 4.22 13.38 9.16
C VAL A 113 4.22 14.79 8.56
N ALA A 114 5.12 15.06 7.61
CA ALA A 114 5.14 16.34 6.91
C ALA A 114 3.89 16.54 6.03
N LEU A 115 3.36 15.46 5.45
CA LEU A 115 2.10 15.50 4.70
C LEU A 115 0.91 15.82 5.62
N TYR A 116 0.86 15.20 6.80
CA TYR A 116 -0.13 15.47 7.83
C TYR A 116 -0.12 16.94 8.23
N GLU A 117 1.03 17.52 8.57
CA GLU A 117 1.15 18.94 8.94
C GLU A 117 0.62 19.87 7.84
N ARG A 118 0.97 19.58 6.57
CA ARG A 118 0.48 20.35 5.41
C ARG A 118 -1.03 20.19 5.21
N LEU A 119 -1.54 18.97 5.41
CA LEU A 119 -2.97 18.68 5.24
C LEU A 119 -3.79 19.33 6.34
N ARG A 120 -3.29 19.30 7.58
CA ARG A 120 -3.89 19.98 8.74
C ARG A 120 -3.99 21.48 8.50
N ALA A 121 -2.89 22.12 8.10
CA ALA A 121 -2.87 23.55 7.77
C ALA A 121 -3.84 23.90 6.62
N ALA A 122 -3.93 23.06 5.59
CA ALA A 122 -4.87 23.24 4.49
C ALA A 122 -6.34 23.11 4.96
N THR A 123 -6.62 22.15 5.85
CA THR A 123 -7.95 21.97 6.42
C THR A 123 -8.37 23.13 7.29
N GLU A 124 -7.49 23.65 8.15
CA GLU A 124 -7.75 24.83 8.98
C GLU A 124 -8.08 26.05 8.09
N THR A 125 -7.30 26.24 7.02
CA THR A 125 -7.54 27.31 6.04
C THR A 125 -8.90 27.16 5.35
N GLU A 126 -9.28 25.95 4.94
CA GLU A 126 -10.60 25.70 4.33
C GLU A 126 -11.77 25.85 5.31
N LYS A 127 -11.61 25.42 6.56
CA LYS A 127 -12.62 25.61 7.62
C LYS A 127 -12.89 27.09 7.85
N LEU A 128 -11.83 27.90 7.93
CA LEU A 128 -11.92 29.36 8.01
C LEU A 128 -12.61 29.95 6.78
N ARG A 129 -12.20 29.54 5.56
CA ARG A 129 -12.77 30.04 4.29
C ARG A 129 -14.28 29.79 4.18
N ARG A 130 -14.75 28.63 4.67
CA ARG A 130 -16.17 28.25 4.60
C ARG A 130 -16.98 28.71 5.83
N GLY A 131 -16.34 29.32 6.83
CA GLY A 131 -17.00 29.76 8.06
C GLY A 131 -17.59 28.61 8.89
N VAL A 132 -17.09 27.38 8.70
CA VAL A 132 -17.59 26.19 9.41
C VAL A 132 -16.92 26.16 10.77
N ARG A 133 -17.69 26.48 11.83
CA ARG A 133 -17.25 26.29 13.21
C ARG A 133 -17.36 24.81 13.52
N VAL A 134 -16.22 24.17 13.77
CA VAL A 134 -16.19 22.82 14.32
C VAL A 134 -16.83 22.93 15.71
N VAL A 135 -17.95 22.25 15.90
CA VAL A 135 -18.55 22.11 17.24
C VAL A 135 -17.81 20.93 17.84
N ASP A 136 -16.84 21.23 18.71
CA ASP A 136 -16.17 20.22 19.50
C ASP A 136 -17.25 19.53 20.37
N TYR A 137 -17.58 18.29 20.03
CA TYR A 137 -18.32 17.40 20.93
C TYR A 137 -17.26 16.66 21.74
N GLU A 138 -16.97 17.19 22.94
CA GLU A 138 -16.31 16.44 24.02
C GLU A 138 -17.25 15.38 24.62
#